data_AF-A0A1F6CEH3-F1
#
_entry.id   AF-A0A1F6CEH3-F1
#
_cell.length_a   1.000
_cell.length_b   1.000
_cell.length_c   1.000
_cell.angle_alpha   90.00
_cell.angle_beta   90.00
_cell.angle_gamma   90.00
#
_symmetry.space_group_name_H-M   'P 1'
#
loop_
_entity.id
_entity.type
_entity.pdbx_description
1 polymer ?
#
loop_
_entity_poly.entity_id
_entity_poly.type
_entity_poly.pdbx_seq_one_letter_code
_entity_poly.pdbx_strand_id
1 'polypeptide(L)'
;MSAIGDNGDTERIPVHLHPLLTKELKGIETWEEWLDLWNRNTSFEGAVGLLHYCPLDRGASSAAVCFCLDVAYGFTAASELRNPGDHMLRQNYPIYSMLFKDRIEFLEARRLVAKKAWEVLCNKFFHNTSKNSRCPSWWDNVKKIEVLQKVLWFFRVAPSRGSSFESSLFHYLNYRRADDHYAKVSYDFLSELLALAWTYDKEHMINRAGDKWRQSESDEQIKETKWAFSFLQPELLLITEKLDLLSLLLEDDAKVNKETMRFLKKMALETPNEKGKGGEDRERNCRSIEEAVWNGSRAATIYLLLAVKQEEQRTHEKRRRALAERAAADQKLKGLTS
;
A
#
# COMPACT_ATOMS: atom_id res chain seq x y z
N MET A 1 39.64 -6.34 81.81
CA MET A 1 40.17 -7.64 81.33
C MET A 1 39.27 -8.13 80.22
N SER A 2 39.85 -8.42 79.05
CA SER A 2 39.28 -9.02 77.81
C SER A 2 38.08 -8.29 77.15
N ALA A 3 38.17 -7.75 75.92
CA ALA A 3 38.57 -8.27 74.59
C ALA A 3 37.46 -9.07 73.86
N ILE A 4 37.49 -8.96 72.52
CA ILE A 4 36.63 -9.54 71.45
C ILE A 4 35.53 -8.55 71.03
N GLY A 5 35.39 -8.06 69.79
CA GLY A 5 35.89 -8.42 68.45
C GLY A 5 34.73 -8.08 67.48
N ASP A 6 34.86 -7.07 66.64
CA ASP A 6 35.08 -7.15 65.18
C ASP A 6 33.85 -7.58 64.33
N ASN A 7 33.76 -6.99 63.14
CA ASN A 7 32.90 -7.25 61.98
C ASN A 7 31.60 -6.45 61.83
N GLY A 8 31.64 -5.52 60.86
CA GLY A 8 30.44 -4.96 60.27
C GLY A 8 30.64 -3.89 59.21
N ASP A 9 31.81 -3.78 58.57
CA ASP A 9 31.94 -3.05 57.30
C ASP A 9 31.16 -3.80 56.22
N THR A 10 29.85 -3.61 56.19
CA THR A 10 29.06 -3.87 55.00
C THR A 10 29.51 -2.87 53.94
N GLU A 11 30.50 -3.26 53.15
CA GLU A 11 30.71 -2.73 51.81
C GLU A 11 29.33 -2.70 51.13
N ARG A 12 28.76 -1.49 51.02
CA ARG A 12 27.60 -1.27 50.18
C ARG A 12 28.07 -1.51 48.76
N ILE A 13 27.85 -2.73 48.27
CA ILE A 13 27.99 -3.08 46.86
C ILE A 13 27.22 -2.00 46.09
N PRO A 14 27.87 -1.22 45.22
CA PRO A 14 27.16 -0.24 44.43
C PRO A 14 26.12 -1.00 43.63
N VAL A 15 24.85 -0.72 43.90
CA VAL A 15 23.75 -1.22 43.08
C VAL A 15 23.97 -0.61 41.71
N HIS A 16 24.62 -1.35 40.83
CA HIS A 16 24.77 -0.98 39.43
C HIS A 16 23.36 -0.92 38.86
N LEU A 17 22.80 0.29 38.83
CA LEU A 17 21.56 0.58 38.13
C LEU A 17 21.70 0.02 36.72
N HIS A 18 20.76 -0.83 36.34
CA HIS A 18 20.73 -1.48 35.04
C HIS A 18 20.95 -0.42 33.94
N PRO A 19 21.79 -0.64 32.93
CA PRO A 19 22.11 0.38 31.91
C PRO A 19 20.89 0.99 31.20
N LEU A 20 19.76 0.29 31.18
CA LEU A 20 18.47 0.79 30.67
C LEU A 20 17.76 1.80 31.60
N LEU A 21 18.16 1.89 32.87
CA LEU A 21 17.65 2.83 33.88
C LEU A 21 18.53 4.08 34.02
N THR A 22 19.75 4.05 33.49
CA THR A 22 20.71 5.18 33.53
C THR A 22 20.82 5.93 32.21
N LYS A 23 20.33 5.35 31.10
CA LYS A 23 20.22 6.06 29.83
C LYS A 23 19.00 6.98 29.87
N GLU A 24 19.21 8.29 29.90
CA GLU A 24 18.18 9.24 29.49
C GLU A 24 17.74 8.88 28.06
N LEU A 25 16.53 8.36 27.95
CA LEU A 25 15.84 8.25 26.66
C LEU A 25 15.49 9.67 26.24
N LYS A 26 16.43 10.36 25.59
CA LYS A 26 16.11 11.61 24.88
C LYS A 26 15.04 11.26 23.86
N GLY A 27 13.83 11.76 24.09
CA GLY A 27 12.74 11.67 23.13
C GLY A 27 13.17 12.42 21.88
N ILE A 28 13.01 11.80 20.72
CA ILE A 28 13.15 12.49 19.44
C ILE A 28 11.80 13.15 19.19
N GLU A 29 11.75 14.48 19.23
CA GLU A 29 10.48 15.20 19.25
C GLU A 29 9.98 15.57 17.84
N THR A 30 10.90 15.67 16.88
CA THR A 30 10.60 16.14 15.51
C THR A 30 11.15 15.21 14.43
N TRP A 31 10.55 15.28 13.24
CA TRP A 31 11.04 14.55 12.07
C TRP A 31 12.44 15.02 11.64
N GLU A 32 12.70 16.33 11.74
CA GLU A 32 13.97 16.95 11.37
C GLU A 32 15.10 16.49 12.30
N GLU A 33 14.86 16.47 13.61
CA GLU A 33 15.81 15.94 14.58
C GLU A 33 16.09 14.44 14.34
N TRP A 34 15.03 13.67 14.06
CA TRP A 34 15.17 12.25 13.72
C TRP A 34 16.04 12.06 12.48
N LEU A 35 15.79 12.84 11.43
CA LEU A 35 16.49 12.74 10.15
C LEU A 35 17.96 13.17 10.27
N ASP A 36 18.25 14.17 11.09
CA ASP A 36 19.62 14.58 11.41
C ASP A 36 20.38 13.46 12.14
N LEU A 37 19.75 12.79 13.10
CA LEU A 37 20.34 11.63 13.78
C LEU A 37 20.54 10.47 12.81
N TRP A 38 19.57 10.24 11.90
CA TRP A 38 19.70 9.26 10.83
C TRP A 38 20.91 9.55 9.95
N ASN A 39 21.07 10.78 9.46
CA ASN A 39 22.15 11.13 8.54
C ASN A 39 23.54 11.08 9.20
N ARG A 40 23.63 11.30 10.51
CA ARG A 40 24.89 11.25 11.29
C ARG A 40 25.21 9.85 11.81
N ASN A 41 24.24 8.94 11.83
CA ASN A 41 24.48 7.60 12.32
C ASN A 41 25.48 6.86 11.42
N THR A 42 26.34 6.05 12.01
CA THR A 42 27.37 5.27 11.30
C THR A 42 27.39 3.82 11.78
N SER A 43 26.28 3.33 12.34
CA SER A 43 26.16 1.95 12.82
C SER A 43 24.85 1.30 12.34
N PHE A 44 24.89 -0.02 12.13
CA PHE A 44 23.69 -0.80 11.80
C PHE A 44 22.70 -0.79 12.97
N GLU A 45 23.18 -1.01 14.19
CA GLU A 45 22.39 -1.02 15.42
C GLU A 45 21.73 0.33 15.66
N GLY A 46 22.44 1.42 15.39
CA GLY A 46 21.90 2.78 15.45
C GLY A 46 20.79 3.01 14.42
N ALA A 47 20.92 2.47 13.21
CA ALA A 47 19.87 2.59 12.19
C ALA A 47 18.60 1.83 12.61
N VAL A 48 18.74 0.59 13.09
CA VAL A 48 17.62 -0.21 13.62
C VAL A 48 16.96 0.49 14.82
N GLY A 49 17.77 1.04 15.73
CA GLY A 49 17.31 1.82 16.88
C GLY A 49 16.52 3.06 16.45
N LEU A 50 17.05 3.85 15.52
CA LEU A 50 16.38 5.05 15.03
C LEU A 50 15.05 4.72 14.36
N LEU A 51 14.96 3.67 13.53
CA LEU A 51 13.70 3.25 12.91
C LEU A 51 12.61 2.98 13.96
N HIS A 52 12.95 2.39 15.11
CA HIS A 52 11.99 2.16 16.18
C HIS A 52 11.36 3.46 16.72
N TYR A 53 12.15 4.53 16.80
CA TYR A 53 11.73 5.85 17.26
C TYR A 53 11.25 6.78 16.13
N CYS A 54 11.11 6.28 14.90
CA CYS A 54 10.63 7.10 13.78
C CYS A 54 9.21 7.64 14.07
N PRO A 55 8.97 8.96 13.91
CA PRO A 55 7.68 9.59 14.21
C PRO A 55 6.66 9.33 13.09
N LEU A 56 6.16 8.09 13.03
CA LEU A 56 5.17 7.62 12.05
C LEU A 56 3.73 7.56 12.59
N ASP A 57 3.49 8.07 13.80
CA ASP A 57 2.17 8.05 14.45
C ASP A 57 1.22 9.10 13.86
N ARG A 58 0.06 9.32 14.49
CA ARG A 58 -0.96 10.27 13.99
C ARG A 58 -0.36 11.66 13.77
N GLY A 59 -0.44 12.15 12.54
CA GLY A 59 0.16 13.43 12.13
C GLY A 59 1.56 13.31 11.54
N ALA A 60 2.05 12.08 11.27
CA ALA A 60 3.30 11.85 10.57
C ALA A 60 3.42 12.72 9.31
N SER A 61 4.59 13.30 9.10
CA SER A 61 4.88 14.06 7.88
C SER A 61 4.88 13.12 6.67
N SER A 62 4.45 13.62 5.51
CA SER A 62 4.54 12.84 4.25
C SER A 62 5.98 12.35 4.03
N ALA A 63 6.97 13.19 4.38
CA ALA A 63 8.39 12.88 4.26
C ALA A 63 8.80 11.66 5.09
N ALA A 64 8.32 11.55 6.34
CA ALA A 64 8.61 10.40 7.20
C ALA A 64 8.09 9.09 6.63
N VAL A 65 6.85 9.10 6.14
CA VAL A 65 6.21 7.93 5.52
C VAL A 65 6.95 7.52 4.26
N CYS A 66 7.21 8.46 3.34
CA CYS A 66 7.93 8.23 2.10
C CYS A 66 9.35 7.70 2.36
N PHE A 67 10.05 8.26 3.35
CA PHE A 67 11.37 7.80 3.77
C PHE A 67 11.33 6.34 4.24
N CYS A 68 10.39 5.99 5.13
CA CYS A 68 10.29 4.62 5.65
C CYS A 68 9.93 3.62 4.54
N LEU A 69 9.07 4.01 3.59
CA LEU A 69 8.77 3.21 2.40
C LEU A 69 10.02 2.99 1.53
N ASP A 70 10.85 4.01 1.35
CA ASP A 70 12.10 3.91 0.59
C ASP A 70 13.13 2.99 1.28
N VAL A 71 13.26 3.10 2.60
CA VAL A 71 14.12 2.20 3.38
C VAL A 71 13.58 0.77 3.34
N ALA A 72 12.27 0.59 3.55
CA ALA A 72 11.62 -0.72 3.51
C ALA A 72 11.71 -1.38 2.14
N TYR A 73 11.70 -0.61 1.04
CA TYR A 73 11.87 -1.16 -0.31
C TYR A 73 13.23 -1.85 -0.50
N GLY A 74 14.26 -1.47 0.28
CA GLY A 74 15.53 -2.19 0.33
C GLY A 74 15.41 -3.67 0.69
N PHE A 75 14.25 -4.12 1.19
CA PHE A 75 13.93 -5.50 1.56
C PHE A 75 13.65 -6.38 0.33
N THR A 76 13.07 -5.82 -0.74
CA THR A 76 12.61 -6.57 -1.93
C THR A 76 13.62 -6.62 -3.07
N ALA A 77 14.69 -5.81 -3.00
CA ALA A 77 15.77 -5.77 -3.98
C ALA A 77 16.78 -6.91 -3.76
N ALA A 78 16.37 -8.14 -4.09
CA ALA A 78 17.18 -9.32 -3.80
C ALA A 78 18.50 -9.42 -4.59
N SER A 79 18.70 -8.76 -5.75
CA SER A 79 19.94 -8.99 -6.51
C SER A 79 20.36 -7.96 -7.59
N GLU A 80 19.55 -6.94 -7.94
CA GLU A 80 19.89 -6.06 -9.07
C GLU A 80 20.05 -4.58 -8.65
N LEU A 81 21.32 -4.21 -8.46
CA LEU A 81 21.87 -2.87 -8.33
C LEU A 81 21.73 -2.04 -9.64
N ARG A 82 20.55 -2.05 -10.26
CA ARG A 82 20.16 -1.14 -11.34
C ARG A 82 18.73 -0.62 -11.16
N ASN A 83 18.32 -0.46 -9.91
CA ASN A 83 17.17 0.38 -9.64
C ASN A 83 17.57 1.85 -9.85
N PRO A 84 16.80 2.66 -10.60
CA PRO A 84 17.02 4.11 -10.70
C PRO A 84 17.05 4.80 -9.32
N GLY A 85 16.36 4.21 -8.33
CA GLY A 85 16.38 4.66 -6.93
C GLY A 85 17.61 4.23 -6.12
N ASP A 86 18.44 3.30 -6.60
CA ASP A 86 19.66 2.88 -5.87
C ASP A 86 20.75 3.97 -5.95
N HIS A 87 20.73 4.77 -7.01
CA HIS A 87 21.52 6.00 -7.11
C HIS A 87 21.01 7.06 -6.12
N MET A 88 19.70 7.15 -5.92
CA MET A 88 19.08 8.06 -4.95
C MET A 88 19.35 7.66 -3.50
N LEU A 89 19.30 6.36 -3.15
CA LEU A 89 19.66 5.92 -1.80
C LEU A 89 21.15 6.13 -1.49
N ARG A 90 22.03 5.91 -2.47
CA ARG A 90 23.47 6.18 -2.33
C ARG A 90 23.81 7.67 -2.27
N GLN A 91 23.07 8.52 -3.00
CA GLN A 91 23.28 9.97 -2.99
C GLN A 91 22.59 10.66 -1.80
N ASN A 92 21.43 10.18 -1.37
CA ASN A 92 20.64 10.81 -0.31
C ASN A 92 20.98 10.28 1.09
N TYR A 93 21.52 9.05 1.21
CA TYR A 93 21.75 8.41 2.52
C TYR A 93 23.13 7.71 2.56
N PRO A 94 24.24 8.46 2.78
CA PRO A 94 25.62 7.96 2.74
C PRO A 94 25.97 6.89 3.78
N ILE A 95 25.10 6.65 4.77
CA ILE A 95 25.19 5.54 5.73
C ILE A 95 25.52 4.20 5.05
N TYR A 96 24.89 3.95 3.91
CA TYR A 96 24.96 2.64 3.26
C TYR A 96 26.32 2.37 2.61
N SER A 97 27.06 3.41 2.18
CA SER A 97 28.38 3.23 1.57
C SER A 97 29.52 3.16 2.58
N MET A 98 29.34 3.67 3.80
CA MET A 98 30.40 3.77 4.82
C MET A 98 30.51 2.55 5.75
N LEU A 99 29.43 1.78 5.91
CA LEU A 99 29.31 0.79 6.98
C LEU A 99 30.01 -0.55 6.73
N PHE A 100 30.26 -0.94 5.47
CA PHE A 100 30.66 -2.32 5.15
C PHE A 100 31.78 -2.36 4.11
N LYS A 101 32.84 -3.10 4.41
CA LYS A 101 33.94 -3.39 3.48
C LYS A 101 33.61 -4.56 2.54
N ASP A 102 32.78 -5.50 2.99
CA ASP A 102 32.29 -6.63 2.20
C ASP A 102 30.85 -6.36 1.69
N ARG A 103 30.62 -6.67 0.42
CA ARG A 103 29.33 -6.53 -0.26
C ARG A 103 28.26 -7.46 0.31
N ILE A 104 28.63 -8.64 0.81
CA ILE A 104 27.65 -9.62 1.32
C ILE A 104 27.07 -9.14 2.66
N GLU A 105 27.94 -8.75 3.60
CA GLU A 105 27.54 -8.20 4.90
C GLU A 105 26.69 -6.93 4.75
N PHE A 106 27.04 -6.07 3.79
CA PHE A 106 26.24 -4.91 3.43
C PHE A 106 24.81 -5.26 3.03
N LEU A 107 24.64 -6.27 2.16
CA LEU A 107 23.34 -6.67 1.66
C LEU A 107 22.47 -7.28 2.77
N GLU A 108 23.08 -8.05 3.67
CA GLU A 108 22.39 -8.63 4.82
C GLU A 108 21.93 -7.55 5.80
N ALA A 109 22.82 -6.62 6.17
CA ALA A 109 22.46 -5.49 7.02
C ALA A 109 21.36 -4.62 6.40
N ARG A 110 21.46 -4.31 5.10
CA ARG A 110 20.42 -3.57 4.37
C ARG A 110 19.07 -4.29 4.44
N ARG A 111 19.03 -5.61 4.25
CA ARG A 111 17.80 -6.40 4.36
C ARG A 111 17.21 -6.34 5.76
N LEU A 112 18.02 -6.42 6.81
CA LEU A 112 17.57 -6.32 8.20
C LEU A 112 17.02 -4.93 8.53
N VAL A 113 17.70 -3.86 8.11
CA VAL A 113 17.21 -2.47 8.26
C VAL A 113 15.89 -2.29 7.51
N ALA A 114 15.81 -2.79 6.28
CA ALA A 114 14.60 -2.67 5.47
C ALA A 114 13.43 -3.48 6.05
N LYS A 115 13.69 -4.69 6.54
CA LYS A 115 12.71 -5.48 7.30
C LYS A 115 12.20 -4.67 8.50
N LYS A 116 13.11 -4.07 9.27
CA LYS A 116 12.73 -3.25 10.42
C LYS A 116 11.85 -2.07 10.02
N ALA A 117 12.19 -1.37 8.94
CA ALA A 117 11.38 -0.26 8.43
C ALA A 117 9.97 -0.71 8.03
N TRP A 118 9.85 -1.88 7.39
CA TRP A 118 8.55 -2.47 7.08
C TRP A 118 7.74 -2.83 8.32
N GLU A 119 8.36 -3.43 9.35
CA GLU A 119 7.68 -3.70 10.63
C GLU A 119 7.18 -2.42 11.31
N VAL A 120 7.97 -1.34 11.27
CA VAL A 120 7.58 -0.04 11.82
C VAL A 120 6.43 0.56 11.03
N LEU A 121 6.46 0.50 9.69
CA LEU A 121 5.33 0.91 8.85
C LEU A 121 4.07 0.13 9.20
N CYS A 122 4.18 -1.19 9.36
CA CYS A 122 3.05 -2.02 9.76
C CYS A 122 2.49 -1.58 11.10
N ASN A 123 3.33 -1.42 12.12
CA ASN A 123 2.90 -1.11 13.48
C ASN A 123 2.35 0.32 13.66
N LYS A 124 2.97 1.31 13.01
CA LYS A 124 2.68 2.73 13.24
C LYS A 124 1.79 3.37 12.17
N PHE A 125 1.88 2.91 10.92
CA PHE A 125 1.23 3.55 9.78
C PHE A 125 0.10 2.70 9.17
N PHE A 126 0.40 1.47 8.73
CA PHE A 126 -0.60 0.60 8.11
C PHE A 126 -1.65 0.10 9.10
N HIS A 127 -1.29 -0.04 10.38
CA HIS A 127 -2.23 -0.47 11.40
C HIS A 127 -3.35 0.56 11.57
N ASN A 128 -4.57 0.18 11.19
CA ASN A 128 -5.75 1.01 11.40
C ASN A 128 -6.13 0.97 12.90
N THR A 129 -5.62 1.94 13.67
CA THR A 129 -5.88 2.06 15.12
C THR A 129 -7.33 2.39 15.45
N SER A 130 -8.17 2.64 14.45
CA SER A 130 -9.49 3.23 14.64
C SER A 130 -10.63 2.24 14.40
N LYS A 131 -10.85 1.32 15.34
CA LYS A 131 -12.04 0.43 15.31
C LYS A 131 -13.37 1.20 15.26
N ASN A 132 -13.36 2.47 15.68
CA ASN A 132 -14.52 3.34 15.76
C ASN A 132 -14.45 4.58 14.86
N SER A 133 -13.35 4.78 14.11
CA SER A 133 -13.30 5.89 13.18
C SER A 133 -13.64 5.43 11.77
N ARG A 134 -14.47 6.26 11.19
CA ARG A 134 -15.23 6.04 9.98
C ARG A 134 -14.36 6.20 8.72
N CYS A 135 -13.10 6.62 8.90
CA CYS A 135 -12.06 6.74 7.88
C CYS A 135 -10.72 6.23 8.47
N PRO A 136 -9.89 5.46 7.75
CA PRO A 136 -8.65 4.92 8.32
C PRO A 136 -7.68 6.02 8.75
N SER A 137 -6.95 5.81 9.86
CA SER A 137 -6.02 6.83 10.40
C SER A 137 -4.89 7.22 9.45
N TRP A 138 -4.55 6.36 8.50
CA TRP A 138 -3.53 6.62 7.48
C TRP A 138 -4.05 7.42 6.28
N TRP A 139 -5.37 7.58 6.13
CA TRP A 139 -5.99 8.19 4.96
C TRP A 139 -5.50 9.62 4.68
N ASP A 140 -5.40 10.45 5.72
CA ASP A 140 -4.98 11.84 5.58
C ASP A 140 -3.58 12.01 5.00
N ASN A 141 -2.73 11.00 5.15
CA ASN A 141 -1.43 10.95 4.51
C ASN A 141 -1.48 10.32 3.12
N VAL A 142 -2.17 9.18 2.97
CA VAL A 142 -2.20 8.45 1.69
C VAL A 142 -2.95 9.20 0.59
N LYS A 143 -3.92 10.08 0.92
CA LYS A 143 -4.63 10.89 -0.09
C LYS A 143 -3.74 11.89 -0.82
N LYS A 144 -2.57 12.22 -0.27
CA LYS A 144 -1.56 13.07 -0.89
C LYS A 144 -0.83 12.27 -1.98
N ILE A 145 -0.69 12.86 -3.15
CA ILE A 145 -0.20 12.12 -4.33
C ILE A 145 1.21 11.55 -4.13
N GLU A 146 2.10 12.27 -3.44
CA GLU A 146 3.47 11.80 -3.21
C GLU A 146 3.51 10.52 -2.35
N VAL A 147 2.65 10.44 -1.33
CA VAL A 147 2.54 9.27 -0.46
C VAL A 147 1.86 8.13 -1.19
N LEU A 148 0.76 8.41 -1.91
CA LEU A 148 0.05 7.40 -2.69
C LEU A 148 0.98 6.74 -3.71
N GLN A 149 1.72 7.54 -4.48
CA GLN A 149 2.68 7.02 -5.47
C GLN A 149 3.75 6.15 -4.80
N LYS A 150 4.29 6.57 -3.65
CA LYS A 150 5.27 5.80 -2.90
C LYS A 150 4.70 4.49 -2.36
N VAL A 151 3.47 4.49 -1.86
CA VAL A 151 2.77 3.28 -1.41
C VAL A 151 2.57 2.32 -2.58
N LEU A 152 2.00 2.77 -3.70
CA LEU A 152 1.77 1.91 -4.86
C LEU A 152 3.09 1.41 -5.47
N TRP A 153 4.14 2.23 -5.44
CA TRP A 153 5.47 1.84 -5.88
C TRP A 153 6.11 0.80 -4.96
N PHE A 154 5.97 0.96 -3.65
CA PHE A 154 6.42 -0.01 -2.65
C PHE A 154 5.74 -1.37 -2.85
N PHE A 155 4.43 -1.37 -3.12
CA PHE A 155 3.64 -2.54 -3.48
C PHE A 155 3.61 -2.79 -4.99
N ARG A 156 4.57 -2.31 -5.79
CA ARG A 156 4.56 -2.57 -7.23
C ARG A 156 5.14 -3.95 -7.52
N VAL A 157 4.49 -4.66 -8.44
CA VAL A 157 5.02 -5.89 -9.02
C VAL A 157 6.15 -5.51 -9.98
N ALA A 158 7.39 -5.81 -9.63
CA ALA A 158 8.47 -5.72 -10.60
C ALA A 158 8.22 -6.78 -11.70
N PRO A 159 8.27 -6.44 -12.99
CA PRO A 159 8.21 -7.43 -14.05
C PRO A 159 9.46 -8.31 -13.94
N SER A 160 9.30 -9.53 -13.43
CA SER A 160 10.39 -10.50 -13.32
C SER A 160 10.89 -10.85 -14.72
N ARG A 161 12.02 -10.26 -15.12
CA ARG A 161 12.78 -10.73 -16.29
C ARG A 161 13.53 -12.00 -15.88
N GLY A 162 12.85 -13.14 -15.94
CA GLY A 162 13.48 -14.47 -15.98
C GLY A 162 14.21 -14.94 -14.73
N SER A 163 14.13 -14.27 -13.58
CA SER A 163 14.63 -14.80 -12.31
C SER A 163 13.48 -15.42 -11.51
N SER A 164 13.68 -16.64 -11.03
CA SER A 164 12.78 -17.41 -10.16
C SER A 164 12.52 -16.76 -8.78
N PHE A 165 13.07 -15.58 -8.55
CA PHE A 165 12.79 -14.76 -7.39
C PHE A 165 11.77 -13.70 -7.79
N GLU A 166 10.49 -14.07 -7.69
CA GLU A 166 9.40 -13.09 -7.67
C GLU A 166 9.75 -11.99 -6.66
N SER A 167 9.76 -10.74 -7.12
CA SER A 167 10.00 -9.57 -6.29
C SER A 167 9.12 -9.62 -5.03
N SER A 168 9.82 -9.63 -3.90
CA SER A 168 9.50 -10.44 -2.73
C SER A 168 8.59 -9.77 -1.70
N LEU A 169 7.52 -9.09 -2.12
CA LEU A 169 6.47 -8.66 -1.19
C LEU A 169 5.13 -9.28 -1.54
N PHE A 170 4.72 -9.31 -2.82
CA PHE A 170 3.54 -10.08 -3.22
C PHE A 170 3.70 -11.57 -3.00
N HIS A 171 4.89 -12.12 -3.19
CA HIS A 171 5.13 -13.51 -2.81
C HIS A 171 4.83 -13.71 -1.31
N TYR A 172 5.25 -12.80 -0.44
CA TYR A 172 4.95 -12.85 1.00
C TYR A 172 3.48 -12.57 1.34
N LEU A 173 2.80 -11.69 0.60
CA LEU A 173 1.38 -11.39 0.80
C LEU A 173 0.45 -12.48 0.24
N ASN A 174 0.85 -13.15 -0.84
CA ASN A 174 0.06 -14.20 -1.51
C ASN A 174 0.34 -15.60 -0.96
N TYR A 175 1.55 -15.88 -0.45
CA TYR A 175 1.83 -17.16 0.20
C TYR A 175 1.17 -17.17 1.58
N ARG A 176 -0.03 -17.76 1.61
CA ARG A 176 -0.78 -18.16 2.80
C ARG A 176 0.10 -18.98 3.77
N ARG A 177 0.90 -18.32 4.59
CA ARG A 177 1.20 -18.76 5.95
C ARG A 177 0.52 -17.75 6.87
N ALA A 178 -0.58 -18.16 7.45
CA ALA A 178 -1.47 -17.36 8.30
C ALA A 178 -0.81 -16.80 9.59
N ASP A 179 0.52 -16.88 9.71
CA ASP A 179 1.26 -16.63 10.94
C ASP A 179 2.15 -15.37 10.90
N ASP A 180 2.41 -14.77 9.72
CA ASP A 180 3.15 -13.50 9.67
C ASP A 180 2.21 -12.31 9.87
N HIS A 181 2.22 -11.78 11.10
CA HIS A 181 1.46 -10.62 11.52
C HIS A 181 1.63 -9.41 10.58
N TYR A 182 2.84 -9.14 10.09
CA TYR A 182 3.14 -7.95 9.30
C TYR A 182 2.64 -8.06 7.85
N ALA A 183 2.70 -9.27 7.29
CA ALA A 183 2.09 -9.57 5.99
C ALA A 183 0.58 -9.35 6.04
N LYS A 184 -0.09 -9.82 7.10
CA LYS A 184 -1.52 -9.60 7.31
C LYS A 184 -1.87 -8.11 7.42
N VAL A 185 -1.14 -7.36 8.24
CA VAL A 185 -1.39 -5.91 8.41
C VAL A 185 -1.21 -5.16 7.09
N SER A 186 -0.19 -5.51 6.30
CA SER A 186 0.05 -4.92 4.98
C SER A 186 -1.06 -5.27 3.99
N TYR A 187 -1.53 -6.53 3.99
CA TYR A 187 -2.65 -6.98 3.17
C TYR A 187 -3.95 -6.25 3.52
N ASP A 188 -4.27 -6.14 4.81
CA ASP A 188 -5.48 -5.47 5.30
C ASP A 188 -5.47 -3.99 4.90
N PHE A 189 -4.34 -3.31 5.11
CA PHE A 189 -4.12 -1.93 4.66
C PHE A 189 -4.33 -1.76 3.16
N LEU A 190 -3.68 -2.61 2.35
CA LEU A 190 -3.73 -2.48 0.90
C LEU A 190 -5.11 -2.81 0.34
N SER A 191 -5.79 -3.81 0.90
CA SER A 191 -7.17 -4.16 0.54
C SER A 191 -8.13 -3.01 0.84
N GLU A 192 -8.01 -2.38 2.01
CA GLU A 192 -8.82 -1.22 2.39
C GLU A 192 -8.51 0.00 1.50
N LEU A 193 -7.25 0.24 1.17
CA LEU A 193 -6.83 1.29 0.23
C LEU A 193 -7.42 1.07 -1.17
N LEU A 194 -7.35 -0.14 -1.70
CA LEU A 194 -7.90 -0.46 -3.02
C LEU A 194 -9.42 -0.29 -3.06
N ALA A 195 -10.13 -0.80 -2.04
CA ALA A 195 -11.57 -0.60 -1.93
C ALA A 195 -11.92 0.89 -1.93
N LEU A 196 -11.22 1.70 -1.12
CA LEU A 196 -11.40 3.15 -1.11
C LEU A 196 -11.09 3.82 -2.45
N ALA A 197 -10.00 3.43 -3.12
CA ALA A 197 -9.61 4.01 -4.40
C ALA A 197 -10.66 3.78 -5.49
N TRP A 198 -11.29 2.60 -5.51
CA TRP A 198 -12.32 2.26 -6.49
C TRP A 198 -13.67 2.89 -6.19
N THR A 199 -14.03 3.10 -4.92
CA THR A 199 -15.31 3.69 -4.51
C THR A 199 -15.22 5.19 -4.18
N TYR A 200 -14.04 5.80 -4.33
CA TYR A 200 -13.78 7.18 -3.91
C TYR A 200 -14.74 8.18 -4.55
N ASP A 201 -15.64 8.72 -3.73
CA ASP A 201 -16.54 9.78 -4.12
C ASP A 201 -16.84 10.70 -2.93
N LYS A 202 -17.21 11.95 -3.22
CA LYS A 202 -17.49 12.95 -2.18
C LYS A 202 -18.65 12.49 -1.28
N GLU A 203 -19.71 11.94 -1.87
CA GLU A 203 -20.85 11.39 -1.13
C GLU A 203 -20.48 10.12 -0.37
N HIS A 204 -19.69 9.23 -0.98
CA HIS A 204 -19.19 8.03 -0.30
C HIS A 204 -18.36 8.41 0.94
N MET A 205 -17.45 9.37 0.82
CA MET A 205 -16.64 9.85 1.93
C MET A 205 -17.43 10.60 2.99
N ILE A 206 -18.46 11.37 2.62
CA ILE A 206 -19.37 12.00 3.60
C ILE A 206 -20.16 10.93 4.37
N ASN A 207 -20.70 9.93 3.69
CA ASN A 207 -21.42 8.82 4.32
C ASN A 207 -20.49 8.03 5.24
N ARG A 208 -19.26 7.78 4.77
CA ARG A 208 -18.26 7.01 5.50
C ARG A 208 -17.71 7.80 6.68
N ALA A 209 -17.23 9.03 6.51
CA ALA A 209 -16.53 9.86 7.51
C ALA A 209 -17.43 10.80 8.36
N GLY A 210 -18.69 10.98 7.96
CA GLY A 210 -19.64 11.91 8.58
C GLY A 210 -19.41 13.38 8.20
N ASP A 211 -20.29 14.27 8.66
CA ASP A 211 -20.32 15.69 8.27
C ASP A 211 -19.03 16.47 8.61
N LYS A 212 -18.22 15.98 9.55
CA LYS A 212 -16.93 16.60 9.91
C LYS A 212 -15.90 16.55 8.77
N TRP A 213 -15.95 15.54 7.91
CA TRP A 213 -15.06 15.46 6.74
C TRP A 213 -15.41 16.51 5.68
N ARG A 214 -16.70 16.87 5.58
CA ARG A 214 -17.17 17.93 4.67
C ARG A 214 -16.58 19.31 4.99
N GLN A 215 -16.12 19.51 6.23
CA GLN A 215 -15.51 20.76 6.69
C GLN A 215 -13.98 20.76 6.55
N SER A 216 -13.35 19.59 6.40
CA SER A 216 -11.89 19.45 6.42
C SER A 216 -11.24 19.39 5.04
N GLU A 217 -11.99 19.05 3.98
CA GLU A 217 -11.45 18.96 2.62
C GLU A 217 -12.08 19.97 1.67
N SER A 218 -11.24 20.71 0.94
CA SER A 218 -11.69 21.62 -0.12
C SER A 218 -12.11 20.83 -1.37
N ASP A 219 -12.93 21.45 -2.21
CA ASP A 219 -13.33 20.85 -3.48
C ASP A 219 -12.13 20.61 -4.42
N GLU A 220 -11.09 21.44 -4.32
CA GLU A 220 -9.82 21.26 -5.02
C GLU A 220 -9.10 19.99 -4.56
N GLN A 221 -9.01 19.74 -3.24
CA GLN A 221 -8.36 18.53 -2.71
C GLN A 221 -9.07 17.26 -3.16
N ILE A 222 -10.41 17.25 -3.16
CA ILE A 222 -11.20 16.12 -3.65
C ILE A 222 -10.93 15.87 -5.13
N LYS A 223 -10.86 16.93 -5.95
CA LYS A 223 -10.54 16.83 -7.37
C LYS A 223 -9.13 16.29 -7.59
N GLU A 224 -8.16 16.75 -6.82
CA GLU A 224 -6.76 16.31 -6.88
C GLU A 224 -6.63 14.82 -6.54
N THR A 225 -7.26 14.35 -5.45
CA THR A 225 -7.25 12.93 -5.08
C THR A 225 -7.97 12.08 -6.13
N LYS A 226 -9.11 12.53 -6.67
CA LYS A 226 -9.80 11.84 -7.79
C LYS A 226 -8.90 11.74 -9.02
N TRP A 227 -8.21 12.82 -9.36
CA TRP A 227 -7.26 12.83 -10.46
C TRP A 227 -6.10 11.87 -10.20
N ALA A 228 -5.53 11.85 -8.99
CA ALA A 228 -4.45 10.95 -8.61
C ALA A 228 -4.85 9.47 -8.76
N PHE A 229 -6.04 9.08 -8.27
CA PHE A 229 -6.54 7.72 -8.47
C PHE A 229 -6.79 7.41 -9.93
N SER A 230 -7.35 8.34 -10.70
CA SER A 230 -7.55 8.16 -12.14
C SER A 230 -6.22 7.99 -12.90
N PHE A 231 -5.19 8.73 -12.49
CA PHE A 231 -3.86 8.67 -13.09
C PHE A 231 -3.14 7.35 -12.77
N LEU A 232 -3.31 6.84 -11.55
CA LEU A 232 -2.65 5.63 -11.04
C LEU A 232 -3.50 4.35 -11.20
N GLN A 233 -4.60 4.40 -11.97
CA GLN A 233 -5.46 3.23 -12.19
C GLN A 233 -4.74 1.99 -12.72
N PRO A 234 -3.77 2.09 -13.66
CA PRO A 234 -3.05 0.92 -14.14
C PRO A 234 -2.32 0.18 -13.01
N GLU A 235 -1.60 0.92 -12.16
CA GLU A 235 -0.89 0.38 -11.00
C GLU A 235 -1.87 -0.21 -9.98
N LEU A 236 -2.95 0.50 -9.67
CA LEU A 236 -4.01 0.02 -8.77
C LEU A 236 -4.60 -1.31 -9.27
N LEU A 237 -4.86 -1.42 -10.57
CA LEU A 237 -5.45 -2.60 -11.17
C LEU A 237 -4.49 -3.81 -11.12
N LEU A 238 -3.20 -3.60 -11.41
CA LEU A 238 -2.18 -4.66 -11.29
C LEU A 238 -2.06 -5.18 -9.86
N ILE A 239 -2.05 -4.28 -8.88
CA ILE A 239 -2.01 -4.65 -7.46
C ILE A 239 -3.29 -5.40 -7.08
N THR A 240 -4.45 -4.91 -7.54
CA THR A 240 -5.76 -5.54 -7.29
C THR A 240 -5.82 -6.96 -7.87
N GLU A 241 -5.29 -7.19 -9.07
CA GLU A 241 -5.17 -8.53 -9.65
C GLU A 241 -4.28 -9.44 -8.81
N LYS A 242 -3.10 -8.96 -8.41
CA LYS A 242 -2.15 -9.78 -7.65
C LYS A 242 -2.65 -10.17 -6.27
N LEU A 243 -3.48 -9.34 -5.63
CA LEU A 243 -4.13 -9.66 -4.36
C LEU A 243 -5.38 -10.53 -4.50
N ASP A 244 -5.77 -10.89 -5.73
CA ASP A 244 -7.04 -11.57 -6.02
C ASP A 244 -8.29 -10.78 -5.59
N LEU A 245 -8.25 -9.46 -5.76
CA LEU A 245 -9.31 -8.54 -5.34
C LEU A 245 -10.04 -7.88 -6.51
N LEU A 246 -9.95 -8.43 -7.72
CA LEU A 246 -10.62 -7.84 -8.90
C LEU A 246 -12.15 -7.80 -8.76
N SER A 247 -12.72 -8.60 -7.85
CA SER A 247 -14.15 -8.54 -7.51
C SER A 247 -14.57 -7.18 -6.94
N LEU A 248 -13.65 -6.40 -6.36
CA LEU A 248 -13.92 -5.02 -5.89
C LEU A 248 -14.46 -4.14 -7.03
N LEU A 249 -14.06 -4.41 -8.29
CA LEU A 249 -14.55 -3.66 -9.44
C LEU A 249 -16.04 -3.90 -9.72
N LEU A 250 -16.59 -5.02 -9.24
CA LEU A 250 -17.99 -5.38 -9.43
C LEU A 250 -18.93 -4.74 -8.41
N GLU A 251 -18.40 -4.07 -7.38
CA GLU A 251 -19.21 -3.34 -6.40
C GLU A 251 -20.04 -2.23 -7.08
N ASP A 252 -21.17 -1.85 -6.47
CA ASP A 252 -22.13 -0.94 -7.09
C ASP A 252 -21.65 0.51 -7.16
N ASP A 253 -20.79 0.91 -6.24
CA ASP A 253 -20.17 2.22 -6.17
C ASP A 253 -18.79 2.29 -6.82
N ALA A 254 -18.26 1.17 -7.32
CA ALA A 254 -16.97 1.11 -8.00
C ALA A 254 -16.95 1.97 -9.29
N LYS A 255 -16.02 2.93 -9.35
CA LYS A 255 -15.86 3.89 -10.46
C LYS A 255 -14.99 3.30 -11.57
N VAL A 256 -15.53 2.33 -12.30
CA VAL A 256 -14.86 1.72 -13.46
C VAL A 256 -15.08 2.57 -14.72
N ASN A 257 -13.99 3.05 -15.32
CA ASN A 257 -14.06 3.86 -16.55
C ASN A 257 -13.63 3.06 -17.79
N LYS A 258 -13.67 3.69 -18.97
CA LYS A 258 -13.27 3.07 -20.24
C LYS A 258 -11.79 2.67 -20.26
N GLU A 259 -10.93 3.40 -19.56
CA GLU A 259 -9.51 3.11 -19.48
C GLU A 259 -9.27 1.85 -18.65
N THR A 260 -9.93 1.73 -17.49
CA THR A 260 -9.92 0.52 -16.67
C THR A 260 -10.35 -0.71 -17.48
N MET A 261 -11.43 -0.60 -18.25
CA MET A 261 -11.89 -1.68 -19.14
C MET A 261 -10.85 -2.04 -20.22
N ARG A 262 -10.16 -1.04 -20.78
CA ARG A 262 -9.09 -1.27 -21.77
C ARG A 262 -7.92 -2.02 -21.14
N PHE A 263 -7.50 -1.63 -19.93
CA PHE A 263 -6.42 -2.29 -19.21
C PHE A 263 -6.79 -3.72 -18.80
N LEU A 264 -8.00 -3.95 -18.28
CA LEU A 264 -8.50 -5.31 -18.00
C LEU A 264 -8.47 -6.20 -19.24
N LYS A 265 -8.93 -5.68 -20.39
CA LYS A 265 -8.85 -6.40 -21.67
C LYS A 265 -7.41 -6.71 -22.06
N LYS A 266 -6.49 -5.76 -21.88
CA LYS A 266 -5.07 -5.97 -22.16
C LYS A 266 -4.49 -7.09 -21.28
N MET A 267 -4.71 -7.03 -19.96
CA MET A 267 -4.26 -8.05 -19.00
C MET A 267 -4.82 -9.44 -19.33
N ALA A 268 -6.12 -9.49 -19.70
CA ALA A 268 -6.77 -10.72 -20.14
C ALA A 268 -6.07 -11.33 -21.37
N LEU A 269 -5.74 -10.52 -22.38
CA LEU A 269 -5.09 -11.00 -23.61
C LEU A 269 -3.62 -11.39 -23.37
N GLU A 270 -2.94 -10.77 -22.41
CA GLU A 270 -1.58 -11.14 -22.00
C GLU A 270 -1.51 -12.43 -21.17
N THR A 271 -2.65 -13.04 -20.82
CA THR A 271 -2.67 -14.34 -20.14
C THR A 271 -2.11 -15.41 -21.07
N PRO A 272 -1.10 -16.20 -20.64
CA PRO A 272 -0.53 -17.26 -21.45
C PRO A 272 -1.56 -18.37 -21.70
N ASN A 273 -1.61 -18.86 -22.94
CA ASN A 273 -2.42 -20.01 -23.31
C ASN A 273 -1.56 -21.28 -23.25
N GLU A 274 -1.80 -22.10 -22.23
CA GLU A 274 -1.11 -23.38 -22.01
C GLU A 274 -1.70 -24.54 -22.84
N LYS A 275 -2.87 -24.36 -23.48
CA LYS A 275 -3.62 -25.46 -24.13
C LYS A 275 -3.46 -25.50 -25.64
N GLY A 276 -2.21 -25.49 -26.12
CA GLY A 276 -1.90 -25.92 -27.49
C GLY A 276 -2.00 -27.45 -27.61
N LYS A 277 -3.19 -28.00 -27.91
CA LYS A 277 -3.31 -29.39 -28.37
C LYS A 277 -2.65 -29.53 -29.76
N GLY A 278 -1.33 -29.68 -29.79
CA GLY A 278 -0.60 -29.86 -31.05
C GLY A 278 0.87 -29.49 -30.98
N GLY A 279 1.67 -30.35 -30.35
CA GLY A 279 3.02 -30.74 -30.80
C GLY A 279 4.16 -29.73 -30.83
N GLU A 280 3.93 -28.42 -30.70
CA GLU A 280 5.01 -27.42 -30.61
C GLU A 280 4.69 -26.41 -29.51
N ASP A 281 5.35 -26.62 -28.36
CA ASP A 281 5.28 -25.80 -27.15
C ASP A 281 5.75 -24.36 -27.43
N ARG A 282 4.83 -23.50 -27.83
CA ARG A 282 5.00 -22.06 -27.72
C ARG A 282 3.86 -21.49 -26.90
N GLU A 283 4.18 -21.14 -25.66
CA GLU A 283 3.38 -20.22 -24.87
C GLU A 283 3.04 -19.01 -25.75
N ARG A 284 1.76 -18.84 -26.04
CA ARG A 284 1.25 -17.68 -26.79
C ARG A 284 0.22 -16.96 -25.96
N ASN A 285 0.11 -15.67 -26.20
CA ASN A 285 -0.95 -14.86 -25.63
C ASN A 285 -2.33 -15.25 -26.19
N CYS A 286 -3.37 -14.98 -25.41
CA CYS A 286 -4.76 -15.18 -25.84
C CYS A 286 -5.12 -14.19 -26.96
N ARG A 287 -5.88 -14.64 -27.96
CA ARG A 287 -6.34 -13.82 -29.10
C ARG A 287 -7.69 -13.17 -28.85
N SER A 288 -8.50 -13.75 -27.96
CA SER A 288 -9.81 -13.23 -27.59
C SER A 288 -10.06 -13.28 -26.08
N ILE A 289 -11.09 -12.56 -25.63
CA ILE A 289 -11.49 -12.55 -24.22
C ILE A 289 -12.07 -13.91 -23.82
N GLU A 290 -12.82 -14.55 -24.70
CA GLU A 290 -13.40 -15.88 -24.50
C GLU A 290 -12.30 -16.94 -24.32
N GLU A 291 -11.25 -16.85 -25.16
CA GLU A 291 -10.05 -17.69 -25.01
C GLU A 291 -9.36 -17.45 -23.67
N ALA A 292 -9.23 -16.20 -23.25
CA ALA A 292 -8.65 -15.86 -21.95
C ALA A 292 -9.49 -16.43 -20.78
N VAL A 293 -10.83 -16.39 -20.86
CA VAL A 293 -11.72 -17.01 -19.87
C VAL A 293 -11.53 -18.53 -19.83
N TRP A 294 -11.47 -19.20 -20.99
CA TRP A 294 -11.23 -20.65 -21.04
C TRP A 294 -9.87 -21.07 -20.47
N ASN A 295 -8.90 -20.16 -20.51
CA ASN A 295 -7.57 -20.32 -19.89
C ASN A 295 -7.53 -19.86 -18.42
N GLY A 296 -8.67 -19.51 -17.82
CA GLY A 296 -8.75 -19.16 -16.40
C GLY A 296 -8.34 -17.73 -16.04
N SER A 297 -8.30 -16.82 -17.02
CA SER A 297 -7.99 -15.40 -16.77
C SER A 297 -9.10 -14.73 -15.94
N ARG A 298 -8.76 -14.32 -14.71
CA ARG A 298 -9.67 -13.57 -13.83
C ARG A 298 -9.99 -12.19 -14.42
N ALA A 299 -8.99 -11.51 -14.99
CA ALA A 299 -9.16 -10.22 -15.66
C ALA A 299 -10.20 -10.32 -16.80
N ALA A 300 -10.18 -11.41 -17.58
CA ALA A 300 -11.15 -11.66 -18.65
C ALA A 300 -12.57 -11.85 -18.10
N THR A 301 -12.70 -12.62 -17.02
CA THR A 301 -13.99 -12.87 -16.36
C THR A 301 -14.60 -11.58 -15.83
N ILE A 302 -13.81 -10.78 -15.11
CA ILE A 302 -14.25 -9.50 -14.55
C ILE A 302 -14.58 -8.49 -15.66
N TYR A 303 -13.79 -8.44 -16.74
CA TYR A 303 -14.08 -7.62 -17.91
C TYR A 303 -15.47 -7.92 -18.50
N LEU A 304 -15.83 -9.20 -18.67
CA LEU A 304 -17.14 -9.58 -19.19
C LEU A 304 -18.28 -9.21 -18.24
N LEU A 305 -18.12 -9.49 -16.94
CA LEU A 305 -19.13 -9.15 -15.93
C LEU A 305 -19.38 -7.63 -15.88
N LEU A 306 -18.32 -6.82 -15.95
CA LEU A 306 -18.42 -5.37 -16.04
C LEU A 306 -19.10 -4.90 -17.32
N ALA A 307 -18.81 -5.54 -18.45
CA ALA A 307 -19.44 -5.20 -19.72
C ALA A 307 -20.96 -5.45 -19.68
N VAL A 308 -21.38 -6.58 -19.08
CA VAL A 308 -22.80 -6.89 -18.83
C VAL A 308 -23.43 -5.86 -17.89
N LYS A 309 -22.79 -5.58 -16.75
CA LYS A 309 -23.26 -4.57 -15.77
C LYS A 309 -23.47 -3.20 -16.41
N GLN A 310 -22.53 -2.74 -17.24
CA GLN A 310 -22.63 -1.44 -17.93
C GLN A 310 -23.78 -1.41 -18.94
N GLU A 311 -24.04 -2.52 -19.65
CA GLU A 311 -25.14 -2.58 -20.62
C GLU A 311 -26.52 -2.66 -19.95
N GLU A 312 -26.62 -3.39 -18.84
CA GLU A 312 -27.82 -3.41 -18.00
C GLU A 312 -28.13 -2.01 -17.46
N GLN A 313 -27.13 -1.30 -16.91
CA GLN A 313 -27.28 0.08 -16.43
C GLN A 313 -27.81 1.00 -17.53
N ARG A 314 -27.23 0.95 -18.75
CA ARG A 314 -27.72 1.73 -19.90
C ARG A 314 -29.16 1.38 -20.26
N THR A 315 -29.53 0.11 -20.21
CA THR A 315 -30.89 -0.35 -20.53
C THR A 315 -31.88 0.14 -19.49
N HIS A 316 -31.53 0.07 -18.21
CA HIS A 316 -32.33 0.61 -17.11
C HIS A 316 -32.51 2.13 -17.21
N GLU A 317 -31.45 2.88 -17.52
CA GLU A 317 -31.53 4.33 -17.74
C GLU A 317 -32.44 4.70 -18.91
N LYS A 318 -32.32 3.99 -20.04
CA LYS A 318 -33.21 4.17 -21.21
C LYS A 318 -34.68 3.95 -20.83
N ARG A 319 -34.97 2.87 -20.09
CA ARG A 319 -36.34 2.59 -19.60
C ARG A 319 -36.84 3.71 -18.67
N ARG A 320 -36.01 4.17 -17.75
CA ARG A 320 -36.36 5.24 -16.80
C ARG A 320 -36.68 6.56 -17.52
N ARG A 321 -35.89 6.92 -18.55
CA ARG A 321 -36.14 8.10 -19.39
C ARG A 321 -37.44 7.98 -20.18
N ALA A 322 -37.66 6.83 -20.82
CA ALA A 322 -38.91 6.58 -21.55
C ALA A 322 -40.16 6.64 -20.66
N LEU A 323 -40.08 6.12 -19.42
CA LEU A 323 -41.15 6.24 -18.44
C LEU A 323 -41.39 7.68 -18.00
N ALA A 324 -40.33 8.46 -17.77
CA ALA A 324 -40.44 9.87 -17.42
C ALA A 324 -41.04 10.71 -18.56
N GLU A 325 -40.64 10.46 -19.81
CA GLU A 325 -41.20 11.10 -21.00
C GLU A 325 -42.69 10.77 -21.17
N ARG A 326 -43.07 9.50 -20.97
CA ARG A 326 -44.46 9.08 -20.99
C ARG A 326 -45.29 9.77 -19.90
N ALA A 327 -44.78 9.81 -18.67
CA ALA A 327 -45.46 10.50 -17.56
C ALA A 327 -45.64 12.00 -17.83
N ALA A 328 -44.64 12.66 -18.42
CA ALA A 328 -44.72 14.06 -18.81
C ALA A 328 -45.72 14.29 -19.96
N ALA A 329 -45.78 13.39 -20.94
CA ALA A 329 -46.77 13.43 -22.02
C ALA A 329 -48.20 13.25 -21.49
N ASP A 330 -48.40 12.29 -20.58
CA ASP A 330 -49.70 12.02 -19.94
C ASP A 330 -50.16 13.21 -19.07
N GLN A 331 -49.25 13.91 -18.39
CA GLN A 331 -49.58 15.14 -17.66
C GLN A 331 -49.98 16.29 -18.59
N LYS A 332 -49.30 16.46 -19.73
CA LYS A 332 -49.66 17.47 -20.73
C LYS A 332 -51.04 17.19 -21.34
N LEU A 333 -51.32 15.93 -21.66
CA LEU A 333 -52.64 15.51 -22.15
C LEU A 333 -53.73 15.82 -21.13
N LYS A 334 -53.53 15.44 -19.86
CA LYS A 334 -54.49 15.74 -18.79
C LYS A 334 -54.77 17.24 -18.62
N GLY A 335 -53.73 18.07 -18.71
CA GLY A 335 -53.85 19.54 -18.64
C GLY A 335 -54.46 20.22 -19.88
N LEU A 336 -54.56 19.52 -21.01
CA LEU A 336 -55.27 19.99 -22.21
C LEU A 336 -56.73 19.52 -22.26
N THR A 337 -57.06 18.45 -21.53
CA THR A 337 -58.41 17.89 -21.42
C THR A 337 -59.21 18.39 -20.21
N SER A 338 -58.57 19.15 -19.32
CA SER A 338 -59.18 19.89 -18.20
C SER A 338 -59.31 21.37 -18.57
#